data_AF-A0A2D5HFS8-F1
#
_entry.id   AF-A0A2D5HFS8-F1
#
_cell.length_a   1.000
_cell.length_b   1.000
_cell.length_c   1.000
_cell.angle_alpha   90.00
_cell.angle_beta   90.00
_cell.angle_gamma   90.00
#
_symmetry.space_group_name_H-M   'P 1'
#
loop_
_entity.id
_entity.type
_entity.pdbx_description
1 polymer ?
#
loop_
_entity_poly.entity_id
_entity_poly.type
_entity_poly.pdbx_seq_one_letter_code
_entity_poly.pdbx_strand_id
1 'polypeptide(L)'
;MIEAATRIIRRRRPSNGPALSRILALPVIALVTLPCQAVAKEPVEILLSRAGTQTPDGMALVDIRLLNPGDAPQNVAMPQRVEAQISSEDSKQTVWLERTPETSASLTIAPGAFASARYMLPAGEVPDDAMLSVPAWGGQQIAVTSVQSDPKAATPQLADATDATQPPPPAPPGDKTFGNAFLNNLTAYEPIYGVFGPGTNTEARIQISFKYKIYGKHGEDEQSDGFSPADGLYFGYTQRMFWNLGADSSPFRNIDFQPEVFYLSPSVSLAGTTTLSGQVGLRHISNGRAGDSSRSLNTVYFSPMAAFSLGDDRRLIIAPRAWFYAGDLSDNPDIRRYRGNTELFVQIGEEEGLRLSTTTRISLSSGKSSFAADLSYPLRRIISGAPDFYLFGQSFVGYGENLLDYNVHTTRFRIGLAMVR
;
A
#
# COMPACT_ATOMS: atom_id res chain seq x y z
N MET A 1 -36.63 -75.36 14.56
CA MET A 1 -37.71 -74.44 14.96
C MET A 1 -37.83 -73.39 13.86
N ILE A 2 -38.51 -73.77 12.76
CA ILE A 2 -39.87 -73.34 12.36
C ILE A 2 -39.82 -71.89 11.82
N GLU A 3 -39.68 -71.69 10.48
CA GLU A 3 -40.77 -71.48 9.48
C GLU A 3 -41.51 -70.15 9.68
N ALA A 4 -41.88 -69.33 8.68
CA ALA A 4 -42.06 -69.55 7.25
C ALA A 4 -42.06 -68.21 6.48
N ALA A 5 -41.79 -68.31 5.17
CA ALA A 5 -42.13 -67.31 4.15
C ALA A 5 -43.60 -67.44 3.73
N THR A 6 -44.26 -66.36 3.28
CA THR A 6 -45.29 -66.42 2.21
C THR A 6 -45.52 -65.06 1.51
N ARG A 7 -45.22 -65.08 0.21
CA ARG A 7 -45.70 -64.30 -0.96
C ARG A 7 -47.06 -63.58 -0.86
N ILE A 8 -47.14 -62.34 -1.38
CA ILE A 8 -48.28 -61.85 -2.20
C ILE A 8 -47.77 -60.99 -3.37
N ILE A 9 -48.28 -61.31 -4.58
CA ILE A 9 -48.08 -60.61 -5.86
C ILE A 9 -49.40 -59.89 -6.22
N ARG A 10 -49.34 -58.61 -6.65
CA ARG A 10 -50.29 -57.94 -7.58
C ARG A 10 -49.63 -56.61 -8.06
N ARG A 11 -49.09 -56.53 -9.29
CA ARG A 11 -49.70 -56.20 -10.61
C ARG A 11 -49.79 -54.69 -10.93
N ARG A 12 -49.04 -54.31 -11.99
CA ARG A 12 -49.32 -53.33 -13.09
C ARG A 12 -49.54 -51.85 -12.69
N ARG A 13 -49.12 -50.82 -13.45
CA ARG A 13 -48.30 -50.58 -14.67
C ARG A 13 -48.01 -49.05 -14.69
N PRO A 14 -47.16 -48.55 -15.60
CA PRO A 14 -46.57 -47.21 -15.57
C PRO A 14 -47.41 -46.17 -16.30
N SER A 15 -47.20 -44.89 -15.98
CA SER A 15 -47.64 -43.77 -16.81
C SER A 15 -46.49 -43.28 -17.70
N ASN A 16 -46.57 -43.64 -18.98
CA ASN A 16 -45.92 -42.94 -20.09
C ASN A 16 -46.63 -41.61 -20.36
N GLY A 17 -45.88 -40.59 -20.80
CA GLY A 17 -46.40 -39.42 -21.49
C GLY A 17 -45.26 -38.52 -22.00
N PRO A 18 -45.36 -37.91 -23.19
CA PRO A 18 -44.36 -38.14 -24.23
C PRO A 18 -43.54 -36.90 -24.65
N ALA A 19 -42.36 -37.18 -25.20
CA ALA A 19 -41.65 -36.31 -26.10
C ALA A 19 -42.39 -36.19 -27.43
N LEU A 20 -42.54 -34.96 -27.95
CA LEU A 20 -42.97 -34.70 -29.32
C LEU A 20 -42.09 -33.60 -29.90
N SER A 21 -41.14 -34.07 -30.69
CA SER A 21 -40.39 -33.31 -31.70
C SER A 21 -41.37 -32.76 -32.73
N ARG A 22 -41.28 -31.46 -33.02
CA ARG A 22 -41.86 -30.85 -34.22
C ARG A 22 -40.81 -30.03 -34.93
N ILE A 23 -40.33 -30.63 -36.02
CA ILE A 23 -39.63 -29.99 -37.13
C ILE A 23 -40.64 -29.10 -37.86
N LEU A 24 -40.32 -27.81 -37.99
CA LEU A 24 -40.91 -26.93 -38.99
C LEU A 24 -39.78 -26.10 -39.60
N ALA A 25 -39.48 -26.40 -40.86
CA ALA A 25 -38.60 -25.62 -41.70
C ALA A 25 -39.45 -24.66 -42.54
N LEU A 26 -39.09 -23.37 -42.56
CA LEU A 26 -39.23 -22.48 -43.71
C LEU A 26 -38.29 -21.27 -43.55
N PRO A 27 -37.66 -20.78 -44.64
CA PRO A 27 -36.59 -19.80 -44.58
C PRO A 27 -37.12 -18.39 -44.84
N VAL A 28 -36.64 -17.39 -44.10
CA VAL A 28 -36.69 -15.99 -44.53
C VAL A 28 -35.36 -15.33 -44.20
N ILE A 29 -34.70 -14.94 -45.28
CA ILE A 29 -33.49 -14.13 -45.33
C ILE A 29 -33.78 -12.79 -44.63
N ALA A 30 -33.10 -12.54 -43.51
CA ALA A 30 -32.98 -11.21 -42.93
C ALA A 30 -31.50 -10.83 -42.95
N LEU A 31 -31.14 -10.03 -43.95
CA LEU A 31 -29.85 -9.37 -44.07
C LEU A 31 -29.77 -8.32 -42.95
N VAL A 32 -29.26 -8.71 -41.78
CA VAL A 32 -28.94 -7.75 -40.72
C VAL A 32 -27.60 -7.12 -41.09
N THR A 33 -27.68 -5.98 -41.76
CA THR A 33 -26.57 -5.02 -41.79
C THR A 33 -26.30 -4.57 -40.37
N LEU A 34 -25.31 -5.19 -39.71
CA LEU A 34 -24.77 -4.66 -38.47
C LEU A 34 -24.26 -3.24 -38.78
N PRO A 35 -24.71 -2.20 -38.07
CA PRO A 35 -24.01 -0.94 -38.12
C PRO A 35 -22.59 -1.21 -37.62
N CYS A 36 -21.60 -0.91 -38.47
CA CYS A 36 -20.23 -0.76 -38.05
C CYS A 36 -20.24 0.28 -36.93
N GLN A 37 -20.18 -0.17 -35.68
CA GLN A 37 -19.88 0.75 -34.60
C GLN A 37 -18.44 1.15 -34.83
N ALA A 38 -18.25 2.37 -35.31
CA ALA A 38 -16.97 3.04 -35.28
C ALA A 38 -16.47 2.91 -33.84
N VAL A 39 -15.42 2.11 -33.63
CA VAL A 39 -14.68 2.09 -32.37
C VAL A 39 -14.17 3.51 -32.19
N ALA A 40 -14.80 4.27 -31.30
CA ALA A 40 -14.34 5.58 -30.93
C ALA A 40 -12.92 5.39 -30.40
N LYS A 41 -11.96 5.97 -31.12
CA LYS A 41 -10.55 6.00 -30.73
C LYS A 41 -10.50 6.54 -29.30
N GLU A 42 -10.00 5.75 -28.34
CA GLU A 42 -9.86 6.23 -26.96
C GLU A 42 -9.07 7.53 -27.01
N PRO A 43 -9.64 8.68 -26.60
CA PRO A 43 -8.93 9.93 -26.71
C PRO A 43 -7.68 9.89 -25.82
N VAL A 44 -6.56 10.43 -26.31
CA VAL A 44 -5.39 10.70 -25.47
C VAL A 44 -5.85 11.41 -24.19
N GLU A 45 -5.51 10.85 -23.05
CA GLU A 45 -5.79 11.45 -21.75
C GLU A 45 -4.78 12.57 -21.52
N ILE A 46 -5.27 13.80 -21.30
CA ILE A 46 -4.43 14.97 -21.05
C ILE A 46 -4.53 15.30 -19.56
N LEU A 47 -3.40 15.25 -18.87
CA LEU A 47 -3.25 15.50 -17.45
C LEU A 47 -2.47 16.80 -17.22
N LEU A 48 -3.03 17.70 -16.42
CA LEU A 48 -2.30 18.88 -15.92
C LEU A 48 -1.40 18.42 -14.76
N SER A 49 -0.09 18.66 -14.87
CA SER A 49 0.89 18.06 -13.94
C SER A 49 1.54 19.05 -12.98
N ARG A 50 1.77 20.30 -13.40
CA ARG A 50 2.37 21.35 -12.55
C ARG A 50 2.06 22.72 -13.12
N ALA A 51 1.81 23.71 -12.25
CA ALA A 51 1.85 25.13 -12.60
C ALA A 51 2.69 25.84 -11.52
N GLY A 52 3.84 26.44 -11.87
CA GLY A 52 4.56 27.23 -10.85
C GLY A 52 6.06 27.48 -10.95
N THR A 53 6.79 26.93 -11.93
CA THR A 53 8.20 27.32 -12.08
C THR A 53 8.25 28.70 -12.74
N GLN A 54 8.68 29.71 -11.97
CA GLN A 54 8.90 31.06 -12.50
C GLN A 54 10.15 31.06 -13.38
N THR A 55 9.97 31.52 -14.62
CA THR A 55 11.10 31.91 -15.47
C THR A 55 11.75 33.18 -14.91
N PRO A 56 13.01 33.50 -15.27
CA PRO A 56 13.67 34.75 -14.86
C PRO A 56 12.87 36.03 -15.20
N ASP A 57 11.94 35.92 -16.16
CA ASP A 57 11.06 36.99 -16.62
C ASP A 57 9.69 37.04 -15.90
N GLY A 58 9.50 36.25 -14.84
CA GLY A 58 8.28 36.24 -14.02
C GLY A 58 7.09 35.45 -14.58
N MET A 59 7.27 34.70 -15.68
CA MET A 59 6.22 33.85 -16.26
C MET A 59 6.18 32.50 -15.56
N ALA A 60 4.99 32.02 -15.20
CA ALA A 60 4.81 30.68 -14.61
C ALA A 60 4.69 29.62 -15.71
N LEU A 61 5.37 28.48 -15.56
CA LEU A 61 5.24 27.37 -16.49
C LEU A 61 4.16 26.38 -16.05
N VAL A 62 3.37 25.92 -17.02
CA VAL A 62 2.35 24.89 -16.90
C VAL A 62 2.81 23.65 -17.67
N ASP A 63 3.11 22.57 -16.94
CA ASP A 63 3.51 21.28 -17.52
C ASP A 63 2.28 20.38 -17.73
N ILE A 64 2.15 19.86 -18.94
CA ILE A 64 1.06 18.98 -19.38
C ILE A 64 1.64 17.62 -19.74
N ARG A 65 0.94 16.56 -19.33
CA ARG A 65 1.23 15.17 -19.69
C ARG A 65 0.12 14.62 -20.56
N LEU A 66 0.50 13.98 -21.65
CA LEU A 66 -0.42 13.35 -22.58
C LEU A 66 -0.17 11.85 -22.56
N LEU A 67 -1.17 11.05 -22.25
CA LEU A 67 -1.09 9.59 -22.17
C LEU A 67 -1.93 8.97 -23.29
N ASN A 68 -1.34 8.08 -24.08
CA ASN A 68 -2.07 7.29 -25.06
C ASN A 68 -2.31 5.87 -24.52
N PRO A 69 -3.47 5.59 -23.89
CA PRO A 69 -3.79 4.25 -23.40
C PRO A 69 -4.13 3.26 -24.53
N GLY A 70 -4.37 3.76 -25.74
CA GLY A 70 -4.77 2.95 -26.89
C GLY A 70 -3.65 2.11 -27.49
N ASP A 71 -4.03 1.30 -28.48
CA ASP A 71 -3.20 0.32 -29.19
C ASP A 71 -2.59 0.86 -30.50
N ALA A 72 -2.94 2.08 -30.90
CA ALA A 72 -2.42 2.76 -32.10
C ALA A 72 -1.77 4.12 -31.77
N PRO A 73 -0.75 4.56 -32.54
CA PRO A 73 -0.20 5.90 -32.37
C PRO A 73 -1.25 7.00 -32.53
N GLN A 74 -1.17 8.02 -31.66
CA GLN A 74 -2.08 9.16 -31.69
C GLN A 74 -1.33 10.46 -31.92
N ASN A 75 -1.80 11.26 -32.87
CA ASN A 75 -1.32 12.61 -33.10
C ASN A 75 -2.21 13.59 -32.35
N VAL A 76 -1.63 14.32 -31.41
CA VAL A 76 -2.31 15.37 -30.65
C VAL A 76 -1.85 16.72 -31.13
N ALA A 77 -2.80 17.62 -31.40
CA ALA A 77 -2.51 19.00 -31.74
C ALA A 77 -2.36 19.82 -30.46
N MET A 78 -1.26 20.58 -30.37
CA MET A 78 -0.98 21.49 -29.27
C MET A 78 -1.14 22.93 -29.77
N PRO A 79 -2.27 23.62 -29.50
CA PRO A 79 -2.52 24.96 -30.03
C PRO A 79 -1.51 25.97 -29.47
N GLN A 80 -1.20 27.01 -30.24
CA GLN A 80 -0.27 28.06 -29.79
C GLN A 80 -0.78 28.80 -28.55
N ARG A 81 -2.10 28.98 -28.45
CA ARG A 81 -2.78 29.54 -27.28
C ARG A 81 -3.93 28.64 -26.87
N VAL A 82 -4.11 28.45 -25.57
CA VAL A 82 -5.26 27.73 -25.00
C VAL A 82 -5.86 28.52 -23.86
N GLU A 83 -7.19 28.52 -23.78
CA GLU A 83 -7.92 29.20 -22.71
C GLU A 83 -7.82 28.38 -21.42
N ALA A 84 -7.49 29.04 -20.32
CA ALA A 84 -7.49 28.47 -19.00
C ALA A 84 -8.28 29.37 -18.03
N GLN A 85 -8.78 28.78 -16.94
CA GLN A 85 -9.48 29.49 -15.88
C GLN A 85 -8.70 29.32 -14.59
N ILE A 86 -8.40 30.43 -13.93
CA ILE A 86 -7.82 30.47 -12.59
C ILE A 86 -8.94 30.82 -11.61
N SER A 87 -9.14 30.02 -10.57
CA SER A 87 -10.13 30.25 -9.52
C SER A 87 -9.50 30.23 -8.13
N SER A 88 -9.82 31.22 -7.31
CA SER A 88 -9.55 31.27 -5.86
C SER A 88 -10.89 31.36 -5.11
N GLU A 89 -10.90 31.34 -3.77
CA GLU A 89 -12.14 31.37 -2.96
C GLU A 89 -13.07 32.54 -3.36
N ASP A 90 -12.50 33.71 -3.67
CA ASP A 90 -13.26 34.94 -3.95
C ASP A 90 -13.24 35.41 -5.41
N SER A 91 -12.52 34.72 -6.32
CA SER A 91 -12.37 35.19 -7.70
C SER A 91 -12.25 34.08 -8.74
N LYS A 92 -12.77 34.34 -9.95
CA LYS A 92 -12.53 33.54 -11.15
C LYS A 92 -12.07 34.44 -12.28
N GLN A 93 -10.96 34.11 -12.90
CA GLN A 93 -10.38 34.85 -14.01
C GLN A 93 -10.05 33.91 -15.17
N THR A 94 -10.33 34.35 -16.40
CA THR A 94 -9.94 33.63 -17.62
C THR A 94 -8.59 34.18 -18.08
N VAL A 95 -7.65 33.26 -18.34
CA VAL A 95 -6.29 33.57 -18.78
C VAL A 95 -5.96 32.76 -20.03
N TRP A 96 -4.96 33.23 -20.79
CA TRP A 96 -4.46 32.52 -21.95
C TRP A 96 -3.09 31.90 -21.62
N LEU A 97 -2.97 30.60 -21.84
CA LEU A 97 -1.70 29.89 -21.79
C LEU A 97 -1.08 29.90 -23.19
N GLU A 98 0.22 30.22 -23.29
CA GLU A 98 0.96 30.23 -24.55
C GLU A 98 1.93 29.06 -24.64
N ARG A 99 1.92 28.33 -25.76
CA ARG A 99 2.80 27.16 -25.95
C ARG A 99 4.26 27.61 -26.00
N THR A 100 5.14 26.95 -25.24
CA THR A 100 6.56 27.32 -25.25
C THR A 100 7.24 26.95 -26.58
N PRO A 101 8.34 27.62 -26.96
CA PRO A 101 9.07 27.31 -28.20
C PRO A 101 9.59 25.86 -28.25
N GLU A 102 9.88 25.26 -27.10
CA GLU A 102 10.37 23.87 -27.01
C GLU A 102 9.27 22.83 -27.25
N THR A 103 8.00 23.25 -27.13
CA THR A 103 6.85 22.36 -27.33
C THR A 103 6.40 22.40 -28.79
N SER A 104 6.45 21.24 -29.45
CA SER A 104 6.01 21.07 -30.84
C SER A 104 4.50 21.28 -31.01
N ALA A 105 4.08 21.76 -32.19
CA ALA A 105 2.66 22.00 -32.50
C ALA A 105 1.82 20.74 -32.65
N SER A 106 2.47 19.61 -32.89
CA SER A 106 1.84 18.30 -32.89
C SER A 106 2.78 17.29 -32.23
N LEU A 107 2.21 16.42 -31.41
CA LEU A 107 2.93 15.35 -30.72
C LEU A 107 2.35 14.02 -31.17
N THR A 108 3.21 13.14 -31.70
CA THR A 108 2.86 11.74 -32.00
C THR A 108 3.21 10.88 -30.80
N ILE A 109 2.21 10.24 -30.20
CA ILE A 109 2.35 9.43 -28.98
C ILE A 109 2.11 7.97 -29.37
N ALA A 110 3.13 7.12 -29.19
CA ALA A 110 3.03 5.68 -29.45
C ALA A 110 2.01 5.01 -28.49
N PRO A 111 1.51 3.80 -28.82
CA PRO A 111 0.65 3.01 -27.93
C PRO A 111 1.30 2.78 -26.56
N GLY A 112 0.56 3.00 -25.48
CA GLY A 112 1.04 2.86 -24.09
C GLY A 112 2.15 3.85 -23.69
N ALA A 113 2.45 4.84 -24.53
CA ALA A 113 3.46 5.85 -24.26
C ALA A 113 2.83 7.16 -23.77
N PHE A 114 3.69 8.06 -23.32
CA PHE A 114 3.31 9.41 -22.92
C PHE A 114 4.16 10.46 -23.64
N ALA A 115 3.64 11.67 -23.74
CA ALA A 115 4.35 12.86 -24.20
C ALA A 115 4.16 14.02 -23.21
N SER A 116 4.99 15.05 -23.36
CA SER A 116 4.92 16.26 -22.55
C SER A 116 4.79 17.49 -23.42
N ALA A 117 4.03 18.44 -22.92
CA ALA A 117 3.92 19.77 -23.49
C ALA A 117 4.03 20.81 -22.37
N ARG A 118 4.57 21.97 -22.70
CA ARG A 118 4.73 23.07 -21.75
C ARG A 118 4.09 24.34 -22.31
N TYR A 119 3.39 25.04 -21.44
CA TYR A 119 2.82 26.35 -21.71
C TYR A 119 3.32 27.37 -20.69
N MET A 120 3.33 28.63 -21.09
CA MET A 120 3.61 29.79 -20.26
C MET A 120 2.31 30.48 -19.89
N LEU A 121 2.17 30.81 -18.62
CA LEU A 121 1.16 31.70 -18.09
C LEU A 121 1.78 33.11 -17.96
N PRO A 122 1.16 34.14 -18.57
CA PRO A 122 1.59 35.53 -18.42
C PRO A 122 1.72 35.95 -16.97
N ALA A 123 2.78 36.68 -16.65
CA ALA A 123 3.03 37.22 -15.32
C ALA A 123 1.82 38.07 -14.87
N GLY A 124 1.15 37.59 -13.84
CA GLY A 124 0.06 38.25 -13.13
C GLY A 124 0.09 37.77 -11.69
N GLU A 125 -0.45 38.53 -10.75
CA GLU A 125 -0.62 38.09 -9.37
C GLU A 125 -1.56 36.87 -9.37
N VAL A 126 -0.98 35.67 -9.39
CA VAL A 126 -1.70 34.43 -9.17
C VAL A 126 -1.63 34.17 -7.67
N PRO A 127 -2.77 34.19 -6.95
CA PRO A 127 -2.79 33.88 -5.52
C PRO A 127 -2.19 32.49 -5.25
N ASP A 128 -1.50 32.32 -4.12
CA ASP A 128 -0.84 31.05 -3.76
C ASP A 128 -1.83 29.86 -3.63
N ASP A 129 -3.12 30.13 -3.44
CA ASP A 129 -4.20 29.14 -3.34
C ASP A 129 -5.01 28.97 -4.64
N ALA A 130 -4.55 29.53 -5.75
CA ALA A 130 -5.34 29.56 -6.98
C ALA A 130 -5.31 28.22 -7.73
N MET A 131 -6.48 27.74 -8.15
CA MET A 131 -6.66 26.55 -8.98
C MET A 131 -6.70 26.94 -10.46
N LEU A 132 -5.86 26.34 -11.29
CA LEU A 132 -5.86 26.46 -12.74
C LEU A 132 -6.60 25.27 -13.37
N SER A 133 -7.51 25.55 -14.31
CA SER A 133 -8.15 24.55 -15.16
C SER A 133 -8.09 24.91 -16.63
N VAL A 134 -8.05 23.89 -17.49
CA VAL A 134 -8.06 24.06 -18.94
C VAL A 134 -9.27 23.30 -19.53
N PRO A 135 -10.40 23.98 -19.78
CA PRO A 135 -11.63 23.34 -20.25
C PRO A 135 -11.44 22.52 -21.54
N ALA A 136 -10.56 22.98 -22.44
CA ALA A 136 -10.23 22.28 -23.69
C ALA A 136 -9.61 20.88 -23.48
N TRP A 137 -9.09 20.60 -22.28
CA TRP A 137 -8.42 19.34 -21.93
C TRP A 137 -9.11 18.62 -20.77
N GLY A 138 -10.44 18.71 -20.70
CA GLY A 138 -11.26 17.97 -19.73
C GLY A 138 -11.48 18.70 -18.41
N GLY A 139 -11.06 19.96 -18.28
CA GLY A 139 -11.44 20.83 -17.15
C GLY A 139 -10.83 20.44 -15.79
N GLN A 140 -9.79 19.61 -15.77
CA GLN A 140 -9.05 19.27 -14.55
C GLN A 140 -8.52 20.53 -13.86
N GLN A 141 -8.51 20.54 -12.52
CA GLN A 141 -8.04 21.66 -11.69
C GLN A 141 -6.72 21.29 -10.99
N ILE A 142 -5.71 22.18 -11.05
CA ILE A 142 -4.43 22.02 -10.35
C ILE A 142 -4.05 23.30 -9.60
N ALA A 143 -3.39 23.18 -8.45
CA ALA A 143 -2.87 24.34 -7.72
C ALA A 143 -1.72 25.03 -8.48
N VAL A 144 -1.73 26.36 -8.51
CA VAL A 144 -0.61 27.18 -9.01
C VAL A 144 0.26 27.58 -7.83
N THR A 145 1.53 27.21 -7.84
CA THR A 145 2.46 27.52 -6.73
C THR A 145 3.51 28.54 -7.18
N SER A 146 3.74 29.60 -6.40
CA SER A 146 4.83 30.53 -6.65
C SER A 146 6.13 29.97 -6.03
N VAL A 147 7.03 29.41 -6.85
CA VAL A 147 8.36 29.03 -6.33
C VAL A 147 9.27 30.25 -6.39
N GLN A 148 9.49 30.92 -5.26
CA GLN A 148 10.60 31.86 -5.12
C GLN A 148 11.92 31.07 -5.23
N SER A 149 12.68 31.33 -6.30
CA SER A 149 13.99 30.72 -6.51
C SER A 149 15.05 31.36 -5.61
N ASP A 150 15.59 30.60 -4.66
CA ASP A 150 16.81 30.93 -3.91
C ASP A 150 18.01 31.06 -4.89
N PRO A 151 18.75 32.17 -4.92
CA PRO A 151 19.76 32.46 -5.94
C PRO A 151 21.13 31.82 -5.66
N LYS A 152 21.17 30.57 -5.19
CA LYS A 152 22.45 29.87 -4.94
C LYS A 152 22.42 28.41 -5.38
N ALA A 153 22.21 28.19 -6.67
CA ALA A 153 22.56 26.95 -7.35
C ALA A 153 23.42 27.27 -8.58
N ALA A 154 24.48 26.49 -8.74
CA ALA A 154 25.66 26.75 -9.54
C ALA A 154 25.38 27.06 -11.03
N THR A 155 26.16 28.00 -11.56
CA THR A 155 26.33 28.26 -12.99
C THR A 155 26.82 27.00 -13.70
N PRO A 156 26.11 26.47 -14.72
CA PRO A 156 26.65 25.40 -15.55
C PRO A 156 27.71 25.98 -16.49
N GLN A 157 28.93 25.52 -16.33
CA GLN A 157 30.02 25.76 -17.25
C GLN A 157 29.73 25.02 -18.58
N LEU A 158 29.81 25.73 -19.70
CA LEU A 158 29.69 25.14 -21.05
C LEU A 158 30.73 24.02 -21.21
N ALA A 159 30.25 22.79 -21.43
CA ALA A 159 31.06 21.68 -21.91
C ALA A 159 30.69 21.40 -23.37
N ASP A 160 31.73 21.18 -24.18
CA ASP A 160 31.69 21.00 -25.61
C ASP A 160 30.73 19.90 -26.08
N ALA A 161 30.02 20.20 -27.17
CA ALA A 161 29.08 19.33 -27.84
C ALA A 161 29.82 18.31 -28.72
N THR A 162 30.23 17.18 -28.14
CA THR A 162 30.58 15.96 -28.90
C THR A 162 30.28 14.71 -28.09
N ASP A 163 29.01 14.28 -28.05
CA ASP A 163 28.62 12.87 -28.26
C ASP A 163 27.08 12.76 -28.21
N ALA A 164 26.44 12.86 -29.37
CA ALA A 164 24.99 12.68 -29.51
C ALA A 164 24.68 11.23 -29.88
N THR A 165 24.69 10.32 -28.89
CA THR A 165 24.04 9.01 -29.05
C THR A 165 23.45 8.38 -27.79
N GLN A 166 23.27 9.12 -26.69
CA GLN A 166 22.54 8.59 -25.52
C GLN A 166 21.09 9.06 -25.55
N PRO A 167 20.08 8.15 -25.53
CA PRO A 167 18.71 8.56 -25.29
C PRO A 167 18.62 9.34 -23.98
N PRO A 168 17.79 10.39 -23.89
CA PRO A 168 17.63 11.14 -22.66
C PRO A 168 17.26 10.18 -21.52
N PRO A 169 17.85 10.31 -20.33
CA PRO A 169 17.49 9.48 -19.19
C PRO A 169 15.97 9.61 -18.97
N PRO A 170 15.27 8.50 -18.65
CA PRO A 170 13.85 8.57 -18.34
C PRO A 170 13.64 9.63 -17.25
N ALA A 171 12.68 10.54 -17.48
CA ALA A 171 12.33 11.55 -16.48
C ALA A 171 12.10 10.84 -15.13
N PRO A 172 12.64 11.37 -14.02
CA PRO A 172 12.40 10.78 -12.71
C PRO A 172 10.89 10.64 -12.50
N PRO A 173 10.42 9.58 -11.84
CA PRO A 173 9.01 9.40 -11.54
C PRO A 173 8.47 10.71 -10.98
N GLY A 174 7.42 11.27 -11.59
CA GLY A 174 6.81 12.52 -11.14
C GLY A 174 6.56 12.45 -9.64
N ASP A 175 6.79 13.55 -8.94
CA ASP A 175 6.65 13.61 -7.49
C ASP A 175 5.25 13.16 -7.08
N LYS A 176 5.16 11.95 -6.51
CA LYS A 176 3.89 11.32 -6.11
C LYS A 176 3.36 11.90 -4.80
N THR A 177 4.11 12.80 -4.16
CA THR A 177 3.73 13.45 -2.88
C THR A 177 2.84 14.67 -3.10
N PHE A 178 2.93 15.33 -4.26
CA PHE A 178 2.18 16.54 -4.53
C PHE A 178 0.66 16.25 -4.64
N GLY A 179 -0.14 16.92 -3.78
CA GLY A 179 -1.60 16.76 -3.73
C GLY A 179 -2.07 15.41 -3.19
N ASN A 180 -1.16 14.55 -2.71
CA ASN A 180 -1.50 13.20 -2.29
C ASN A 180 -1.77 13.13 -0.78
N ALA A 181 -2.97 13.53 -0.38
CA ALA A 181 -3.42 13.45 1.01
C ALA A 181 -3.33 12.03 1.60
N PHE A 182 -3.35 10.99 0.76
CA PHE A 182 -3.17 9.61 1.22
C PHE A 182 -1.79 9.37 1.82
N LEU A 183 -0.72 9.97 1.24
CA LEU A 183 0.64 9.78 1.75
C LEU A 183 0.87 10.47 3.10
N ASN A 184 0.16 11.56 3.38
CA ASN A 184 0.25 12.23 4.70
C ASN A 184 -0.31 11.35 5.83
N ASN A 185 -1.33 10.55 5.52
CA ASN A 185 -1.96 9.66 6.49
C ASN A 185 -1.33 8.26 6.55
N LEU A 186 -0.34 7.98 5.70
CA LEU A 186 0.39 6.72 5.65
C LEU A 186 1.64 6.78 6.52
N THR A 187 1.70 5.95 7.55
CA THR A 187 2.84 5.89 8.48
C THR A 187 3.31 4.45 8.67
N ALA A 188 4.53 4.26 9.14
CA ALA A 188 5.01 2.93 9.49
C ALA A 188 4.24 2.36 10.70
N TYR A 189 4.09 1.03 10.76
CA TYR A 189 3.29 0.38 11.80
C TYR A 189 4.09 -0.64 12.60
N GLU A 190 4.55 -1.71 11.96
CA GLU A 190 5.51 -2.67 12.53
C GLU A 190 6.91 -2.44 11.92
N PRO A 191 7.98 -3.03 12.49
CA PRO A 191 9.31 -2.93 11.91
C PRO A 191 9.37 -3.34 10.44
N ILE A 192 10.14 -2.61 9.64
CA ILE A 192 10.38 -2.88 8.22
C ILE A 192 11.83 -3.29 8.08
N TYR A 193 12.07 -4.55 7.68
CA TYR A 193 13.41 -5.13 7.68
C TYR A 193 13.59 -6.23 6.64
N GLY A 194 14.85 -6.56 6.38
CA GLY A 194 15.29 -7.78 5.73
C GLY A 194 16.40 -8.43 6.57
N VAL A 195 16.22 -9.71 6.92
CA VAL A 195 17.18 -10.47 7.73
C VAL A 195 17.49 -11.82 7.09
N PHE A 196 18.68 -12.34 7.35
CA PHE A 196 19.17 -13.62 6.85
C PHE A 196 19.76 -14.49 7.97
N GLY A 197 19.51 -15.79 7.91
CA GLY A 197 20.03 -16.81 8.83
C GLY A 197 20.08 -18.19 8.17
N PRO A 198 21.27 -18.75 7.90
CA PRO A 198 21.42 -19.97 7.12
C PRO A 198 20.99 -21.24 7.89
N GLY A 199 20.85 -22.36 7.18
CA GLY A 199 20.61 -23.68 7.78
C GLY A 199 19.17 -23.94 8.18
N THR A 200 18.23 -23.22 7.56
CA THR A 200 16.79 -23.32 7.84
C THR A 200 16.02 -23.37 6.52
N ASN A 201 14.73 -23.69 6.53
CA ASN A 201 13.90 -23.66 5.31
C ASN A 201 13.28 -22.27 5.02
N THR A 202 13.78 -21.23 5.70
CA THR A 202 13.32 -19.83 5.65
C THR A 202 14.50 -18.91 5.99
N GLU A 203 15.60 -19.06 5.25
CA GLU A 203 16.86 -18.40 5.58
C GLU A 203 16.72 -16.89 5.54
N ALA A 204 16.01 -16.33 4.57
CA ALA A 204 15.70 -14.91 4.56
C ALA A 204 14.27 -14.65 5.04
N ARG A 205 14.09 -13.56 5.78
CA ARG A 205 12.78 -13.04 6.16
C ARG A 205 12.74 -11.54 5.88
N ILE A 206 11.68 -11.11 5.21
CA ILE A 206 11.43 -9.71 4.88
C ILE A 206 10.07 -9.33 5.47
N GLN A 207 9.99 -8.16 6.11
CA GLN A 207 8.74 -7.60 6.61
C GLN A 207 8.54 -6.19 6.08
N ILE A 208 7.35 -5.92 5.57
CA ILE A 208 6.86 -4.57 5.27
C ILE A 208 5.60 -4.33 6.09
N SER A 209 5.43 -3.11 6.58
CA SER A 209 4.28 -2.78 7.40
C SER A 209 3.98 -1.28 7.40
N PHE A 210 2.71 -0.95 7.27
CA PHE A 210 2.21 0.42 7.33
C PHE A 210 0.83 0.45 7.99
N LYS A 211 0.45 1.65 8.44
CA LYS A 211 -0.90 1.99 8.85
C LYS A 211 -1.34 3.27 8.16
N TYR A 212 -2.63 3.35 7.90
CA TYR A 212 -3.29 4.47 7.27
C TYR A 212 -4.37 4.99 8.22
N LYS A 213 -4.32 6.30 8.55
CA LYS A 213 -5.34 6.97 9.35
C LYS A 213 -6.58 7.20 8.48
N ILE A 214 -7.72 6.61 8.88
CA ILE A 214 -8.94 6.62 8.05
C ILE A 214 -9.66 7.97 8.12
N TYR A 215 -9.71 8.57 9.32
CA TYR A 215 -10.36 9.86 9.58
C TYR A 215 -9.37 10.86 10.18
N GLY A 216 -9.54 12.13 9.82
CA GLY A 216 -8.62 13.21 10.18
C GLY A 216 -7.33 13.20 9.36
N LYS A 217 -6.55 14.27 9.49
CA LYS A 217 -5.20 14.38 8.88
C LYS A 217 -4.12 14.16 9.94
N HIS A 218 -3.00 13.56 9.54
CA HIS A 218 -1.79 13.58 10.36
C HIS A 218 -1.12 14.97 10.22
N GLY A 219 -0.73 15.60 11.32
CA GLY A 219 0.03 16.85 11.34
C GLY A 219 -0.75 18.17 11.36
N GLU A 220 -1.95 18.26 10.76
CA GLU A 220 -2.71 19.54 10.69
C GLU A 220 -3.74 19.73 11.83
N ASP A 221 -4.25 18.66 12.43
CA ASP A 221 -5.38 18.72 13.40
C ASP A 221 -5.08 18.11 14.78
N GLU A 222 -3.84 17.68 15.07
CA GLU A 222 -3.49 17.17 16.42
C GLU A 222 -3.61 18.23 17.52
N GLN A 223 -3.71 19.52 17.13
CA GLN A 223 -3.88 20.68 18.02
C GLN A 223 -5.34 21.18 18.12
N SER A 224 -6.29 20.56 17.42
CA SER A 224 -7.71 20.94 17.51
C SER A 224 -8.32 20.39 18.81
N ASP A 225 -8.90 21.27 19.63
CA ASP A 225 -9.40 21.02 21.01
C ASP A 225 -10.58 20.03 21.10
N GLY A 226 -10.87 19.25 20.06
CA GLY A 226 -11.98 18.30 20.01
C GLY A 226 -11.50 16.86 19.87
N PHE A 227 -11.61 16.07 20.94
CA PHE A 227 -11.52 14.61 20.82
C PHE A 227 -12.63 14.09 19.89
N SER A 228 -12.26 13.66 18.68
CA SER A 228 -13.14 12.89 17.81
C SER A 228 -12.83 11.39 17.95
N PRO A 229 -13.77 10.56 18.43
CA PRO A 229 -13.60 9.10 18.45
C PRO A 229 -13.30 8.49 17.07
N ALA A 230 -13.50 9.22 15.97
CA ALA A 230 -13.15 8.75 14.64
C ALA A 230 -11.64 8.77 14.37
N ASP A 231 -10.88 9.67 15.01
CA ASP A 231 -9.46 9.90 14.70
C ASP A 231 -8.53 8.77 15.13
N GLY A 232 -9.03 7.88 15.99
CA GLY A 232 -8.30 6.68 16.39
C GLY A 232 -8.44 5.51 15.42
N LEU A 233 -9.18 5.63 14.31
CA LEU A 233 -9.43 4.52 13.39
C LEU A 233 -8.34 4.41 12.31
N TYR A 234 -7.74 3.22 12.20
CA TYR A 234 -6.68 2.92 11.25
C TYR A 234 -6.96 1.66 10.43
N PHE A 235 -6.48 1.67 9.19
CA PHE A 235 -6.22 0.46 8.42
C PHE A 235 -4.74 0.11 8.53
N GLY A 236 -4.41 -1.08 9.01
CA GLY A 236 -3.06 -1.61 9.06
C GLY A 236 -2.83 -2.67 8.00
N TYR A 237 -1.62 -2.74 7.48
CA TYR A 237 -1.19 -3.84 6.63
C TYR A 237 0.21 -4.26 7.01
N THR A 238 0.39 -5.56 7.28
CA THR A 238 1.70 -6.17 7.48
C THR A 238 1.85 -7.37 6.55
N GLN A 239 2.99 -7.49 5.88
CA GLN A 239 3.31 -8.64 5.07
C GLN A 239 4.63 -9.24 5.51
N ARG A 240 4.64 -10.54 5.80
CA ARG A 240 5.83 -11.29 6.21
C ARG A 240 6.18 -12.31 5.15
N MET A 241 7.34 -12.15 4.53
CA MET A 241 7.82 -13.03 3.46
C MET A 241 8.94 -13.91 4.01
N PHE A 242 8.77 -15.22 3.90
CA PHE A 242 9.70 -16.24 4.36
C PHE A 242 10.34 -16.92 3.15
N TRP A 243 11.59 -16.59 2.89
CA TRP A 243 12.30 -16.95 1.68
C TRP A 243 13.26 -18.11 1.94
N ASN A 244 13.06 -19.22 1.23
CA ASN A 244 13.96 -20.37 1.27
C ASN A 244 15.04 -20.19 0.21
N LEU A 245 16.17 -19.61 0.61
CA LEU A 245 17.26 -19.30 -0.32
C LEU A 245 18.07 -20.54 -0.68
N GLY A 246 18.14 -21.53 0.22
CA GLY A 246 18.90 -22.76 0.01
C GLY A 246 18.21 -23.82 -0.84
N ALA A 247 16.92 -23.65 -1.16
CA ALA A 247 16.18 -24.56 -2.04
C ALA A 247 16.38 -24.24 -3.52
N ASP A 248 16.07 -25.22 -4.38
CA ASP A 248 16.16 -25.09 -5.83
C ASP A 248 15.32 -23.91 -6.34
N SER A 249 15.95 -23.02 -7.12
CA SER A 249 15.37 -21.76 -7.61
C SER A 249 14.97 -20.76 -6.52
N SER A 250 15.40 -20.98 -5.27
CA SER A 250 15.21 -20.10 -4.11
C SER A 250 13.77 -19.55 -4.01
N PRO A 251 12.74 -20.37 -3.78
CA PRO A 251 11.36 -19.91 -3.73
C PRO A 251 11.01 -19.29 -2.37
N PHE A 252 10.00 -18.41 -2.34
CA PHE A 252 9.32 -18.08 -1.08
C PHE A 252 8.63 -19.33 -0.53
N ARG A 253 9.05 -19.77 0.66
CA ARG A 253 8.40 -20.88 1.36
C ARG A 253 7.01 -20.50 1.82
N ASN A 254 6.82 -19.26 2.28
CA ASN A 254 5.53 -18.74 2.73
C ASN A 254 5.50 -17.21 2.67
N ILE A 255 4.32 -16.63 2.44
CA ILE A 255 4.08 -15.21 2.57
C ILE A 255 2.81 -15.06 3.39
N ASP A 256 2.87 -14.38 4.54
CA ASP A 256 1.70 -14.06 5.33
C ASP A 256 1.23 -12.64 5.01
N PHE A 257 -0.03 -12.50 4.62
CA PHE A 257 -0.75 -11.26 4.37
C PHE A 257 -1.61 -10.95 5.60
N GLN A 258 -1.37 -9.82 6.27
CA GLN A 258 -2.05 -9.43 7.50
C GLN A 258 -2.64 -8.02 7.39
N PRO A 259 -3.81 -7.85 6.75
CA PRO A 259 -4.59 -6.63 6.86
C PRO A 259 -5.34 -6.56 8.19
N GLU A 260 -5.57 -5.35 8.66
CA GLU A 260 -6.18 -5.07 9.96
C GLU A 260 -6.99 -3.77 9.90
N VAL A 261 -8.13 -3.74 10.57
CA VAL A 261 -8.83 -2.48 10.89
C VAL A 261 -8.90 -2.39 12.40
N PHE A 262 -8.39 -1.29 12.96
CA PHE A 262 -8.28 -1.16 14.41
C PHE A 262 -8.51 0.28 14.87
N TYR A 263 -8.98 0.39 16.10
CA TYR A 263 -9.00 1.64 16.84
C TYR A 263 -7.80 1.68 17.79
N LEU A 264 -7.04 2.77 17.75
CA LEU A 264 -5.96 3.08 18.69
C LEU A 264 -6.41 4.27 19.55
N SER A 265 -6.50 4.05 20.86
CA SER A 265 -6.87 5.13 21.77
C SER A 265 -5.77 6.19 21.83
N PRO A 266 -6.14 7.46 22.08
CA PRO A 266 -5.17 8.46 22.51
C PRO A 266 -4.39 7.97 23.72
N SER A 267 -3.17 8.47 23.84
CA SER A 267 -2.32 8.21 24.98
C SER A 267 -2.73 9.10 26.16
N VAL A 268 -3.01 8.49 27.30
CA VAL A 268 -3.34 9.18 28.55
C VAL A 268 -2.12 9.13 29.47
N SER A 269 -1.58 10.29 29.82
CA SER A 269 -0.53 10.39 30.82
C SER A 269 -1.11 10.22 32.22
N LEU A 270 -0.58 9.27 32.98
CA LEU A 270 -0.83 9.17 34.42
C LEU A 270 0.22 10.00 35.17
N ALA A 271 -0.02 10.26 36.47
CA ALA A 271 0.97 10.97 37.30
C ALA A 271 2.36 10.28 37.22
N GLY A 272 3.40 11.07 36.94
CA GLY A 272 4.79 10.60 36.82
C GLY A 272 5.22 10.33 35.37
N THR A 273 5.97 9.24 35.15
CA THR A 273 6.63 8.87 33.88
C THR A 273 5.86 7.83 33.06
N THR A 274 4.56 7.65 33.33
CA THR A 274 3.75 6.55 32.77
C THR A 274 2.67 7.05 31.82
N THR A 275 2.54 6.38 30.68
CA THR A 275 1.50 6.65 29.68
C THR A 275 0.73 5.37 29.39
N LEU A 276 -0.60 5.46 29.34
CA LEU A 276 -1.50 4.37 28.97
C LEU A 276 -2.15 4.62 27.62
N SER A 277 -2.31 3.57 26.84
CA SER A 277 -3.13 3.56 25.62
C SER A 277 -3.69 2.16 25.40
N GLY A 278 -4.40 1.95 24.30
CA GLY A 278 -4.91 0.64 23.95
C GLY A 278 -5.31 0.55 22.50
N GLN A 279 -5.30 -0.69 22.00
CA GLN A 279 -5.70 -1.01 20.64
C GLN A 279 -6.78 -2.10 20.65
N VAL A 280 -7.82 -1.93 19.86
CA VAL A 280 -8.83 -2.96 19.61
C VAL A 280 -9.05 -3.07 18.11
N GLY A 281 -9.15 -4.27 17.57
CA GLY A 281 -9.27 -4.42 16.12
C GLY A 281 -9.69 -5.77 15.62
N LEU A 282 -9.94 -5.79 14.31
CA LEU A 282 -10.23 -6.96 13.50
C LEU A 282 -9.03 -7.20 12.60
N ARG A 283 -8.42 -8.39 12.73
CA ARG A 283 -7.24 -8.78 11.97
C ARG A 283 -7.54 -10.04 11.17
N HIS A 284 -7.24 -9.99 9.88
CA HIS A 284 -7.20 -11.16 9.03
C HIS A 284 -5.73 -11.56 8.82
N ILE A 285 -5.44 -12.86 8.80
CA ILE A 285 -4.14 -13.38 8.40
C ILE A 285 -4.39 -14.53 7.43
N SER A 286 -3.79 -14.48 6.25
CA SER A 286 -3.77 -15.61 5.31
C SER A 286 -2.43 -15.72 4.62
N ASN A 287 -2.15 -16.88 4.02
CA ASN A 287 -0.92 -17.09 3.27
C ASN A 287 -1.07 -16.98 1.74
N GLY A 288 -2.27 -16.65 1.25
CA GLY A 288 -2.58 -16.52 -0.18
C GLY A 288 -2.44 -17.81 -0.99
N ARG A 289 -2.43 -18.98 -0.34
CA ARG A 289 -2.34 -20.29 -1.02
C ARG A 289 -3.70 -20.93 -1.20
N ALA A 290 -3.77 -21.93 -2.07
CA ALA A 290 -4.96 -22.75 -2.30
C ALA A 290 -4.76 -24.20 -1.81
N GLY A 291 -5.87 -24.94 -1.72
CA GLY A 291 -5.88 -26.37 -1.36
C GLY A 291 -5.29 -26.64 0.03
N ASP A 292 -4.63 -27.79 0.19
CA ASP A 292 -4.11 -28.25 1.48
C ASP A 292 -3.04 -27.35 2.11
N SER A 293 -2.46 -26.44 1.32
CA SER A 293 -1.50 -25.43 1.79
C SER A 293 -2.15 -24.09 2.15
N SER A 294 -3.47 -23.92 1.89
CA SER A 294 -4.22 -22.74 2.32
C SER A 294 -4.21 -22.64 3.83
N ARG A 295 -3.91 -21.46 4.33
CA ARG A 295 -4.06 -21.15 5.75
C ARG A 295 -4.67 -19.78 5.91
N SER A 296 -5.61 -19.68 6.83
CA SER A 296 -6.29 -18.43 7.13
C SER A 296 -6.88 -18.42 8.55
N LEU A 297 -7.00 -17.22 9.10
CA LEU A 297 -7.74 -16.98 10.34
C LEU A 297 -8.16 -15.51 10.42
N ASN A 298 -9.25 -15.26 11.15
CA ASN A 298 -9.61 -13.92 11.58
C ASN A 298 -9.61 -13.85 13.10
N THR A 299 -9.20 -12.70 13.63
CA THR A 299 -9.23 -12.44 15.07
C THR A 299 -9.84 -11.09 15.40
N VAL A 300 -10.67 -11.06 16.43
CA VAL A 300 -11.00 -9.82 17.15
C VAL A 300 -10.09 -9.76 18.36
N TYR A 301 -9.34 -8.68 18.51
CA TYR A 301 -8.35 -8.57 19.59
C TYR A 301 -8.49 -7.27 20.37
N PHE A 302 -7.99 -7.30 21.60
CA PHE A 302 -7.82 -6.16 22.49
C PHE A 302 -6.41 -6.18 23.07
N SER A 303 -5.76 -5.03 23.11
CA SER A 303 -4.36 -4.86 23.46
C SER A 303 -4.17 -3.56 24.23
N PRO A 304 -4.37 -3.54 25.56
CA PRO A 304 -3.96 -2.38 26.36
C PRO A 304 -2.44 -2.26 26.32
N MET A 305 -1.93 -1.03 26.45
CA MET A 305 -0.52 -0.71 26.34
C MET A 305 -0.14 0.25 27.46
N ALA A 306 1.00 -0.02 28.09
CA ALA A 306 1.60 0.86 29.07
C ALA A 306 3.03 1.17 28.65
N ALA A 307 3.40 2.44 28.73
CA ALA A 307 4.76 2.91 28.52
C ALA A 307 5.29 3.59 29.78
N PHE A 308 6.53 3.28 30.15
CA PHE A 308 7.21 3.80 31.32
C PHE A 308 8.52 4.44 30.87
N SER A 309 8.75 5.71 31.21
CA SER A 309 10.08 6.31 31.11
C SER A 309 10.93 5.89 32.31
N LEU A 310 12.10 5.31 32.02
CA LEU A 310 13.04 4.77 32.99
C LEU A 310 14.20 5.74 33.31
N GLY A 311 14.17 6.95 32.76
CA GLY A 311 15.28 7.91 32.81
C GLY A 311 16.32 7.66 31.70
N ASP A 312 17.17 8.67 31.44
CA ASP A 312 18.21 8.64 30.40
C ASP A 312 17.70 8.20 29.02
N ASP A 313 16.56 8.77 28.59
CA ASP A 313 15.87 8.47 27.32
C ASP A 313 15.46 7.01 27.09
N ARG A 314 15.50 6.18 28.15
CA ARG A 314 15.08 4.78 28.10
C ARG A 314 13.58 4.66 28.34
N ARG A 315 12.93 3.87 27.50
CA ARG A 315 11.50 3.60 27.59
C ARG A 315 11.25 2.10 27.63
N LEU A 316 10.35 1.68 28.53
CA LEU A 316 9.79 0.34 28.59
C LEU A 316 8.34 0.40 28.11
N ILE A 317 7.97 -0.47 27.18
CA ILE A 317 6.60 -0.64 26.69
C ILE A 317 6.17 -2.06 26.99
N ILE A 318 4.98 -2.22 27.56
CA ILE A 318 4.34 -3.50 27.81
C ILE A 318 2.95 -3.46 27.19
N ALA A 319 2.67 -4.43 26.31
CA ALA A 319 1.39 -4.52 25.61
C ALA A 319 0.92 -5.99 25.59
N PRO A 320 0.20 -6.45 26.63
CA PRO A 320 -0.50 -7.71 26.54
C PRO A 320 -1.63 -7.59 25.50
N ARG A 321 -1.86 -8.65 24.76
CA ARG A 321 -2.92 -8.75 23.76
C ARG A 321 -3.68 -10.06 23.96
N ALA A 322 -5.00 -9.98 23.91
CA ALA A 322 -5.88 -11.13 23.91
C ALA A 322 -6.79 -11.09 22.68
N TRP A 323 -7.17 -12.26 22.16
CA TRP A 323 -8.06 -12.34 21.01
C TRP A 323 -9.02 -13.52 21.03
N PHE A 324 -10.11 -13.34 20.29
CA PHE A 324 -11.04 -14.38 19.89
C PHE A 324 -10.86 -14.68 18.42
N TYR A 325 -10.95 -15.94 18.03
CA TYR A 325 -11.02 -16.32 16.63
C TYR A 325 -12.43 -16.04 16.12
N ALA A 326 -12.53 -15.46 14.92
CA ALA A 326 -13.79 -15.12 14.29
C ALA A 326 -13.90 -15.84 12.94
N GLY A 327 -15.11 -16.31 12.62
CA GLY A 327 -15.38 -17.01 11.37
C GLY A 327 -14.79 -18.42 11.32
N ASP A 328 -14.58 -18.89 10.10
CA ASP A 328 -14.12 -20.24 9.81
C ASP A 328 -12.61 -20.43 10.06
N LEU A 329 -12.24 -21.62 10.50
CA LEU A 329 -10.86 -22.08 10.70
C LEU A 329 -10.60 -23.42 9.98
N SER A 330 -11.44 -23.80 9.01
CA SER A 330 -11.35 -25.10 8.33
C SER A 330 -9.98 -25.38 7.70
N ASP A 331 -9.29 -24.35 7.20
CA ASP A 331 -7.91 -24.41 6.68
C ASP A 331 -6.87 -24.86 7.74
N ASN A 332 -7.16 -24.62 9.02
CA ASN A 332 -6.28 -24.90 10.15
C ASN A 332 -7.07 -25.07 11.46
N PRO A 333 -7.83 -26.17 11.61
CA PRO A 333 -8.82 -26.33 12.69
C PRO A 333 -8.20 -26.38 14.09
N ASP A 334 -6.95 -26.82 14.21
CA ASP A 334 -6.26 -26.96 15.49
C ASP A 334 -5.30 -25.79 15.80
N ILE A 335 -5.34 -24.69 15.04
CA ILE A 335 -4.44 -23.53 15.20
C ILE A 335 -4.44 -22.94 16.61
N ARG A 336 -5.60 -23.00 17.29
CA ARG A 336 -5.78 -22.52 18.67
C ARG A 336 -4.87 -23.29 19.66
N ARG A 337 -4.55 -24.55 19.36
CA ARG A 337 -3.61 -25.35 20.16
C ARG A 337 -2.17 -24.89 20.04
N TYR A 338 -1.80 -24.08 19.04
CA TYR A 338 -0.42 -23.64 18.83
C TYR A 338 -0.25 -22.14 19.10
N ARG A 339 -1.13 -21.31 18.53
CA ARG A 339 -1.07 -19.85 18.69
C ARG A 339 -1.68 -19.36 20.00
N GLY A 340 -2.60 -20.13 20.59
CA GLY A 340 -3.33 -19.70 21.78
C GLY A 340 -4.28 -18.54 21.50
N ASN A 341 -4.54 -17.75 22.54
CA ASN A 341 -5.44 -16.59 22.53
C ASN A 341 -4.82 -15.35 23.16
N THR A 342 -3.54 -15.43 23.52
CA THR A 342 -2.82 -14.38 24.24
C THR A 342 -1.42 -14.20 23.69
N GLU A 343 -0.97 -12.95 23.71
CA GLU A 343 0.35 -12.50 23.32
C GLU A 343 0.81 -11.46 24.34
N LEU A 344 2.09 -11.46 24.65
CA LEU A 344 2.72 -10.43 25.45
C LEU A 344 3.84 -9.81 24.62
N PHE A 345 3.67 -8.54 24.26
CA PHE A 345 4.72 -7.73 23.68
C PHE A 345 5.40 -6.90 24.78
N VAL A 346 6.73 -6.94 24.81
CA VAL A 346 7.55 -6.11 25.70
C VAL A 346 8.68 -5.51 24.88
N GLN A 347 8.90 -4.21 25.01
CA GLN A 347 9.99 -3.50 24.36
C GLN A 347 10.71 -2.63 25.36
N ILE A 348 12.04 -2.66 25.35
CA ILE A 348 12.89 -1.77 26.13
C ILE A 348 13.98 -1.20 25.24
N GLY A 349 14.25 0.09 25.37
CA GLY A 349 15.36 0.69 24.65
C GLY A 349 15.35 2.21 24.66
N GLU A 350 16.31 2.74 23.92
CA GLU A 350 16.53 4.17 23.72
C GLU A 350 16.01 4.56 22.32
N GLU A 351 15.58 5.81 22.18
CA GLU A 351 15.13 6.36 20.89
C GLU A 351 16.23 6.36 19.83
N GLU A 352 17.46 6.72 20.23
CA GLU A 352 18.64 6.76 19.37
C GLU A 352 19.71 5.71 19.74
N GLY A 353 19.34 4.66 20.49
CA GLY A 353 20.29 3.67 20.99
C GLY A 353 19.82 2.23 20.78
N LEU A 354 20.24 1.34 21.67
CA LEU A 354 19.87 -0.08 21.61
C LEU A 354 18.37 -0.24 21.92
N ARG A 355 17.70 -1.11 21.16
CA ARG A 355 16.30 -1.44 21.39
C ARG A 355 16.08 -2.94 21.24
N LEU A 356 15.51 -3.55 22.27
CA LEU A 356 15.08 -4.94 22.31
C LEU A 356 13.56 -4.99 22.38
N SER A 357 12.93 -5.74 21.49
CA SER A 357 11.53 -6.10 21.57
C SER A 357 11.38 -7.62 21.67
N THR A 358 10.36 -8.07 22.37
CA THR A 358 10.03 -9.47 22.55
C THR A 358 8.54 -9.68 22.38
N THR A 359 8.17 -10.82 21.78
CA THR A 359 6.78 -11.25 21.63
C THR A 359 6.67 -12.69 22.11
N THR A 360 5.85 -12.91 23.13
CA THR A 360 5.59 -14.24 23.67
C THR A 360 4.14 -14.63 23.41
N ARG A 361 3.88 -15.84 22.93
CA ARG A 361 2.52 -16.41 22.83
C ARG A 361 2.47 -17.73 23.58
N ILE A 362 1.36 -17.98 24.27
CA ILE A 362 1.14 -19.22 25.03
C ILE A 362 -0.28 -19.71 24.76
N SER A 363 -0.40 -20.96 24.34
CA SER A 363 -1.68 -21.67 24.30
C SER A 363 -1.93 -22.35 25.64
N LEU A 364 -2.77 -21.72 26.48
CA LEU A 364 -3.10 -22.23 27.81
C LEU A 364 -3.76 -23.62 27.77
N SER A 365 -4.40 -24.00 26.65
CA SER A 365 -5.06 -25.30 26.51
C SER A 365 -4.12 -26.45 26.15
N SER A 366 -2.96 -26.17 25.57
CA SER A 366 -2.02 -27.20 25.09
C SER A 366 -0.63 -27.11 25.72
N GLY A 367 -0.30 -25.98 26.35
CA GLY A 367 1.05 -25.66 26.82
C GLY A 367 2.03 -25.25 25.71
N LYS A 368 1.62 -25.26 24.43
CA LYS A 368 2.50 -24.84 23.32
C LYS A 368 2.71 -23.32 23.36
N SER A 369 3.91 -22.89 23.00
CA SER A 369 4.29 -21.48 23.06
C SER A 369 5.21 -21.08 21.91
N SER A 370 5.39 -19.77 21.77
CA SER A 370 6.42 -19.18 20.92
C SER A 370 7.01 -17.95 21.59
N PHE A 371 8.31 -17.76 21.42
CA PHE A 371 9.05 -16.58 21.84
C PHE A 371 9.81 -16.03 20.65
N ALA A 372 9.63 -14.75 20.38
CA ALA A 372 10.40 -14.00 19.39
C ALA A 372 11.10 -12.85 20.10
N ALA A 373 12.35 -12.57 19.71
CA ALA A 373 13.07 -11.38 20.16
C ALA A 373 13.79 -10.72 18.99
N ASP A 374 13.62 -9.41 18.87
CA ASP A 374 14.25 -8.57 17.87
C ASP A 374 15.12 -7.51 18.57
N LEU A 375 16.36 -7.36 18.13
CA LEU A 375 17.35 -6.41 18.65
C LEU A 375 17.77 -5.46 17.55
N SER A 376 17.80 -4.16 17.82
CA SER A 376 18.21 -3.16 16.84
C SER A 376 19.16 -2.10 17.41
N TYR A 377 20.07 -1.62 16.57
CA TYR A 377 20.99 -0.53 16.90
C TYR A 377 21.25 0.37 15.68
N PRO A 378 21.25 1.71 15.80
CA PRO A 378 21.44 2.62 14.67
C PRO A 378 22.82 2.46 14.04
N LEU A 379 22.88 2.17 12.74
CA LEU A 379 24.14 1.88 12.06
C LEU A 379 25.07 3.10 12.03
N ARG A 380 24.49 4.31 11.94
CA ARG A 380 25.19 5.60 12.02
C ARG A 380 26.00 5.81 13.31
N ARG A 381 25.68 5.10 14.39
CA ARG A 381 26.44 5.14 15.66
C ARG A 381 27.61 4.18 15.69
N ILE A 382 27.62 3.17 14.81
CA ILE A 382 28.73 2.23 14.66
C ILE A 382 29.71 2.74 13.61
N ILE A 383 29.18 3.23 12.48
CA ILE A 383 29.94 3.64 11.31
C ILE A 383 29.54 5.08 10.96
N SER A 384 30.48 6.02 11.08
CA SER A 384 30.24 7.41 10.70
C SER A 384 29.94 7.51 9.20
N GLY A 385 28.89 8.24 8.82
CA GLY A 385 28.45 8.38 7.43
C GLY A 385 27.66 7.18 6.87
N ALA A 386 27.33 6.18 7.68
CA ALA A 386 26.46 5.09 7.24
C ALA A 386 25.03 5.58 6.92
N PRO A 387 24.32 4.90 6.00
CA PRO A 387 22.90 5.19 5.72
C PRO A 387 22.05 5.03 6.98
N ASP A 388 20.87 5.67 6.96
CA ASP A 388 19.92 5.64 8.08
C ASP A 388 19.16 4.32 8.18
N PHE A 389 19.91 3.25 8.47
CA PHE A 389 19.42 1.93 8.78
C PHE A 389 19.79 1.54 10.21
N TYR A 390 19.13 0.50 10.69
CA TYR A 390 19.47 -0.16 11.94
C TYR A 390 20.08 -1.52 11.65
N LEU A 391 21.20 -1.85 12.30
CA LEU A 391 21.62 -3.24 12.44
C LEU A 391 20.51 -3.97 13.20
N PHE A 392 20.06 -5.11 12.68
CA PHE A 392 18.89 -5.81 13.19
C PHE A 392 19.18 -7.30 13.39
N GLY A 393 18.99 -7.81 14.60
CA GLY A 393 19.08 -9.23 14.94
C GLY A 393 17.71 -9.76 15.32
N GLN A 394 17.37 -10.96 14.86
CA GLN A 394 16.10 -11.62 15.14
C GLN A 394 16.34 -13.04 15.65
N SER A 395 15.57 -13.43 16.65
CA SER A 395 15.48 -14.80 17.12
C SER A 395 14.03 -15.24 17.26
N PHE A 396 13.76 -16.51 16.97
CA PHE A 396 12.46 -17.12 17.17
C PHE A 396 12.65 -18.54 17.70
N VAL A 397 11.84 -18.94 18.67
CA VAL A 397 11.75 -20.31 19.17
C VAL A 397 10.29 -20.65 19.47
N GLY A 398 9.81 -21.81 19.01
CA GLY A 398 8.47 -22.30 19.30
C GLY A 398 7.62 -22.56 18.06
N TYR A 399 6.30 -22.43 18.20
CA TYR A 399 5.34 -22.75 17.13
C TYR A 399 4.82 -21.51 16.39
N GLY A 400 4.54 -21.65 15.10
CA GLY A 400 3.85 -20.63 14.32
C GLY A 400 4.59 -19.32 14.13
N GLU A 401 5.85 -19.44 13.73
CA GLU A 401 6.61 -18.34 13.14
C GLU A 401 5.90 -17.76 11.91
N ASN A 402 5.37 -18.65 11.07
CA ASN A 402 4.61 -18.35 9.87
C ASN A 402 3.31 -19.18 9.85
N LEU A 403 2.36 -18.80 9.00
CA LEU A 403 1.05 -19.44 9.01
C LEU A 403 1.05 -20.84 8.37
N LEU A 404 1.87 -21.10 7.36
CA LEU A 404 1.98 -22.43 6.74
C LEU A 404 2.44 -23.50 7.74
N ASP A 405 3.47 -23.17 8.51
CA ASP A 405 4.10 -24.04 9.51
C ASP A 405 3.60 -23.74 10.93
N TYR A 406 2.34 -23.32 11.10
CA TYR A 406 1.79 -22.92 12.40
C TYR A 406 1.92 -24.01 13.48
N ASN A 407 1.93 -25.27 13.06
CA ASN A 407 1.98 -26.45 13.90
C ASN A 407 3.38 -27.07 14.04
N VAL A 408 4.42 -26.43 13.49
CA VAL A 408 5.80 -26.91 13.53
C VAL A 408 6.59 -26.12 14.60
N HIS A 409 7.29 -26.83 15.47
CA HIS A 409 8.23 -26.20 16.40
C HIS A 409 9.53 -25.89 15.67
N THR A 410 10.00 -24.65 15.76
CA THR A 410 11.21 -24.21 15.07
C THR A 410 12.06 -23.28 15.90
N THR A 411 13.34 -23.22 15.57
CA THR A 411 14.30 -22.26 16.11
C THR A 411 14.97 -21.54 14.95
N ARG A 412 15.04 -20.21 15.03
CA ARG A 412 15.63 -19.35 14.00
C ARG A 412 16.46 -18.27 14.65
N PHE A 413 17.57 -17.95 14.00
CA PHE A 413 18.39 -16.79 14.31
C PHE A 413 18.76 -16.14 12.99
N ARG A 414 18.55 -14.83 12.87
CA ARG A 414 18.80 -14.06 11.65
C ARG A 414 19.41 -12.71 12.00
N ILE A 415 20.21 -12.17 11.10
CA ILE A 415 20.79 -10.82 11.20
C ILE A 415 20.54 -10.11 9.87
N GLY A 416 20.36 -8.79 9.92
CA GLY A 416 20.22 -7.98 8.73
C GLY A 416 20.04 -6.50 9.06
N LEU A 417 19.21 -5.83 8.26
CA LEU A 417 19.00 -4.39 8.33
C LEU A 417 17.51 -4.08 8.47
N ALA A 418 17.20 -3.05 9.26
CA ALA A 418 15.88 -2.47 9.36
C ALA A 418 15.89 -1.01 8.91
N MET A 419 14.81 -0.60 8.24
CA MET A 419 14.46 0.79 7.93
C MET A 419 13.65 1.41 9.07
N VAL A 420 12.75 0.62 9.66
CA VAL A 420 11.90 1.01 10.78
C VAL A 420 12.01 -0.07 11.86
N ARG A 421 12.05 0.34 13.13
CA ARG A 421 12.33 -0.52 14.29
C ARG A 421 11.40 -0.26 15.46
#